data_AF-A0A7C3NTP2-F1
#
_entry.id   AF-A0A7C3NTP2-F1
#
_cell.length_a   1.000
_cell.length_b   1.000
_cell.length_c   1.000
_cell.angle_alpha   90.00
_cell.angle_beta   90.00
_cell.angle_gamma   90.00
#
_symmetry.space_group_name_H-M   'P 1'
#
loop_
_entity.id
_entity.type
_entity.pdbx_description
1 polymer ?
#
loop_
_entity_poly.entity_id
_entity_poly.type
_entity_poly.pdbx_seq_one_letter_code
_entity_poly.pdbx_strand_id
1 'polypeptide(L)'
;MRFGPLKIPWIGKDAHKDDPYWDFFINAPPADLANTATEMIRNAPEGNVFPTKAELHTPEITSSHVKGMAQYFGAEMVGIVRLNSSNTNGDVYPFAIICAVRADYDPRQAPGIGGQVPVQNGLFISFVLSAWIRELGYRASAAPDPDAEKLAAAAGLGRLNANGRLVTEKFGSNVHVANVIRTDLPLAADG
;
A
#
# COMPACT_ATOMS: atom_id res chain seq x y z
N MET A 1 20.39 -43.81 0.47
CA MET A 1 19.74 -42.48 0.38
C MET A 1 20.76 -41.41 0.74
N ARG A 2 21.16 -40.56 -0.22
CA ARG A 2 22.00 -39.38 0.05
C ARG A 2 21.07 -38.23 0.45
N PHE A 3 21.18 -37.76 1.68
CA PHE A 3 20.55 -36.50 2.09
C PHE A 3 21.29 -35.36 1.39
N GLY A 4 20.58 -34.60 0.55
CA GLY A 4 21.10 -33.34 -0.02
C GLY A 4 21.21 -32.26 1.06
N PRO A 5 22.04 -31.23 0.87
CA PRO A 5 22.25 -30.19 1.88
C PRO A 5 20.94 -29.45 2.15
N LEU A 6 20.55 -29.38 3.42
CA LEU A 6 19.47 -28.53 3.92
C LEU A 6 19.76 -27.07 3.55
N LYS A 7 18.95 -26.49 2.66
CA LYS A 7 18.93 -25.03 2.47
C LYS A 7 18.22 -24.40 3.66
N ILE A 8 18.98 -23.82 4.57
CA ILE A 8 18.47 -22.97 5.64
C ILE A 8 17.98 -21.66 4.97
N PRO A 9 16.68 -21.29 5.02
CA PRO A 9 16.15 -20.16 4.25
C PRO A 9 16.54 -18.77 4.81
N TRP A 10 17.33 -18.72 5.88
CA TRP A 10 17.42 -17.54 6.74
C TRP A 10 18.86 -17.28 7.22
N ILE A 11 19.80 -17.28 6.28
CA ILE A 11 21.08 -16.57 6.43
C ILE A 11 21.27 -15.75 5.16
N GLY A 12 20.43 -14.71 5.02
CA GLY A 12 20.84 -13.57 4.24
C GLY A 12 21.94 -12.91 5.04
N LYS A 13 23.20 -13.14 4.67
CA LYS A 13 24.28 -12.22 5.07
C LYS A 13 23.77 -10.82 4.74
N ASP A 14 23.88 -9.87 5.67
CA ASP A 14 23.71 -8.45 5.39
C ASP A 14 24.68 -8.09 4.25
N ALA A 15 24.22 -8.22 3.01
CA ALA A 15 25.09 -8.22 1.83
C ALA A 15 25.79 -6.86 1.64
N HIS A 16 25.31 -5.86 2.37
CA HIS A 16 25.75 -4.47 2.34
C HIS A 16 26.24 -3.97 3.71
N LYS A 17 26.52 -4.89 4.65
CA LYS A 17 27.13 -4.50 5.92
C LYS A 17 28.48 -3.84 5.65
N ASP A 18 28.68 -2.65 6.23
CA ASP A 18 29.87 -1.80 6.05
C ASP A 18 30.06 -1.23 4.62
N ASP A 19 29.02 -1.26 3.77
CA ASP A 19 29.02 -0.58 2.46
C ASP A 19 28.60 0.90 2.62
N PRO A 20 29.52 1.87 2.43
CA PRO A 20 29.20 3.28 2.61
C PRO A 20 28.19 3.82 1.59
N TYR A 21 28.08 3.20 0.40
CA TYR A 21 27.06 3.60 -0.58
C TYR A 21 25.67 3.15 -0.15
N TRP A 22 25.57 1.94 0.40
CA TRP A 22 24.30 1.42 0.91
C TRP A 22 23.87 2.16 2.17
N ASP A 23 24.81 2.45 3.08
CA ASP A 23 24.53 3.29 4.26
C ASP A 23 23.98 4.66 3.85
N PHE A 24 24.64 5.34 2.91
CA PHE A 24 24.15 6.61 2.36
C PHE A 24 22.76 6.45 1.71
N PHE A 25 22.55 5.39 0.92
CA PHE A 25 21.29 5.12 0.24
C PHE A 25 20.11 4.92 1.21
N ILE A 26 20.33 4.28 2.35
CA ILE A 26 19.32 4.03 3.37
C ILE A 26 19.13 5.23 4.32
N ASN A 27 20.22 5.92 4.68
CA ASN A 27 20.22 6.84 5.82
C ASN A 27 20.36 8.32 5.46
N ALA A 28 20.78 8.67 4.24
CA ALA A 28 20.95 10.07 3.85
C ALA A 28 19.70 10.61 3.12
N PRO A 29 18.91 11.51 3.72
CA PRO A 29 17.74 12.06 3.06
C PRO A 29 18.14 12.88 1.81
N PRO A 30 17.31 12.87 0.75
CA PRO A 30 17.51 13.75 -0.39
C PRO A 30 17.58 15.21 0.04
N ALA A 31 18.65 15.91 -0.35
CA ALA A 31 18.80 17.34 -0.08
C ALA A 31 17.83 18.20 -0.92
N ASP A 32 17.46 17.70 -2.10
CA ASP A 32 16.50 18.32 -3.01
C ASP A 32 15.35 17.34 -3.27
N LEU A 33 14.14 17.75 -2.91
CA LEU A 33 12.93 16.96 -3.04
C LEU A 33 12.54 16.70 -4.51
N ALA A 34 13.03 17.50 -5.45
CA ALA A 34 12.86 17.27 -6.89
C ALA A 34 13.48 15.94 -7.35
N ASN A 35 14.41 15.37 -6.57
CA ASN A 35 14.98 14.05 -6.82
C ASN A 35 14.11 12.90 -6.30
N THR A 36 12.88 13.16 -5.83
CA THR A 36 12.02 12.14 -5.23
C THR A 36 10.75 11.92 -6.04
N ALA A 37 10.48 10.65 -6.40
CA ALA A 37 9.21 10.27 -7.02
C ALA A 37 8.01 10.49 -6.08
N THR A 38 8.24 10.42 -4.76
CA THR A 38 7.24 10.64 -3.72
C THR A 38 6.54 11.99 -3.89
N GLU A 39 7.30 13.08 -3.99
CA GLU A 39 6.72 14.44 -4.10
C GLU A 39 6.03 14.67 -5.44
N MET A 40 6.57 14.09 -6.52
CA MET A 40 5.90 14.13 -7.83
C MET A 40 4.51 13.49 -7.77
N ILE A 41 4.37 12.31 -7.14
CA ILE A 41 3.07 11.62 -7.04
C ILE A 41 2.13 12.33 -6.06
N ARG A 42 2.62 12.79 -4.91
CA ARG A 42 1.79 13.50 -3.91
C ARG A 42 1.19 14.80 -4.44
N ASN A 43 1.92 15.50 -5.31
CA ASN A 43 1.47 16.76 -5.91
C ASN A 43 0.72 16.55 -7.24
N ALA A 44 0.58 15.32 -7.72
CA ALA A 44 -0.19 15.03 -8.91
C ALA A 44 -1.68 15.35 -8.65
N PRO A 45 -2.35 16.09 -9.55
CA PRO A 45 -3.76 16.37 -9.39
C PRO A 45 -4.58 15.08 -9.47
N GLU A 46 -5.70 15.04 -8.75
CA GLU A 46 -6.66 13.95 -8.90
C GLU A 46 -7.28 13.99 -10.30
N GLY A 47 -7.35 12.81 -10.95
CA GLY A 47 -7.91 12.70 -12.29
C GLY A 47 -9.44 12.78 -12.29
N ASN A 48 -10.01 13.08 -13.45
CA ASN A 48 -11.47 13.05 -13.63
C ASN A 48 -12.02 11.61 -13.53
N VAL A 49 -13.28 11.49 -13.12
CA VAL A 49 -14.03 10.23 -13.23
C VAL A 49 -14.59 10.12 -14.64
N PHE A 50 -14.42 8.97 -15.27
CA PHE A 50 -14.98 8.73 -16.60
C PHE A 50 -16.51 8.84 -16.54
N PRO A 51 -17.16 9.56 -17.47
CA PRO A 51 -18.59 9.91 -17.32
C PRO A 51 -19.54 8.72 -17.48
N THR A 52 -19.06 7.59 -18.02
CA THR A 52 -19.86 6.38 -18.24
C THR A 52 -19.32 5.25 -17.38
N LYS A 53 -20.20 4.59 -16.62
CA LYS A 53 -19.81 3.44 -15.81
C LYS A 53 -19.58 2.22 -16.69
N ALA A 54 -18.47 1.55 -16.47
CA ALA A 54 -18.20 0.24 -17.05
C ALA A 54 -19.22 -0.80 -16.54
N GLU A 55 -19.48 -1.82 -17.35
CA GLU A 55 -20.22 -3.00 -16.89
C GLU A 55 -19.35 -3.80 -15.93
N LEU A 56 -19.87 -4.08 -14.74
CA LEU A 56 -19.17 -4.81 -13.69
C LEU A 56 -19.76 -6.20 -13.49
N HIS A 57 -18.92 -7.12 -13.02
CA HIS A 57 -19.37 -8.37 -12.41
C HIS A 57 -19.97 -8.12 -11.01
N THR A 58 -20.30 -9.18 -10.27
CA THR A 58 -20.73 -9.07 -8.88
C THR A 58 -19.64 -8.41 -8.01
N PRO A 59 -20.01 -7.80 -6.86
CA PRO A 59 -19.02 -7.20 -5.96
C PRO A 59 -17.90 -8.14 -5.52
N GLU A 60 -18.17 -9.44 -5.39
CA GLU A 60 -17.19 -10.46 -5.01
C GLU A 60 -16.13 -10.67 -6.11
N ILE A 61 -16.58 -10.80 -7.35
CA ILE A 61 -15.69 -10.95 -8.52
C ILE A 61 -14.91 -9.66 -8.74
N THR A 62 -15.57 -8.50 -8.66
CA THR A 62 -14.94 -7.20 -8.80
C THR A 62 -13.87 -6.98 -7.73
N SER A 63 -14.15 -7.31 -6.46
CA SER A 63 -13.15 -7.30 -5.38
C SER A 63 -11.95 -8.19 -5.67
N SER A 64 -12.17 -9.39 -6.22
CA SER A 64 -11.08 -10.29 -6.61
C SER A 64 -10.17 -9.67 -7.67
N HIS A 65 -10.75 -9.04 -8.70
CA HIS A 65 -9.98 -8.34 -9.73
C HIS A 65 -9.21 -7.15 -9.17
N VAL A 66 -9.85 -6.30 -8.36
CA VAL A 66 -9.21 -5.15 -7.70
C VAL A 66 -7.98 -5.59 -6.91
N LYS A 67 -8.09 -6.66 -6.12
CA LYS A 67 -6.95 -7.21 -5.37
C LYS A 67 -5.87 -7.76 -6.30
N GLY A 68 -6.24 -8.49 -7.34
CA GLY A 68 -5.30 -9.01 -8.34
C GLY A 68 -4.50 -7.90 -9.04
N MET A 69 -5.15 -6.78 -9.39
CA MET A 69 -4.45 -5.63 -10.00
C MET A 69 -3.55 -4.91 -9.01
N ALA A 70 -4.01 -4.68 -7.78
CA ALA A 70 -3.17 -4.11 -6.72
C ALA A 70 -1.91 -4.96 -6.50
N GLN A 71 -2.05 -6.29 -6.49
CA GLN A 71 -0.93 -7.23 -6.40
C GLN A 71 -0.02 -7.16 -7.63
N TYR A 72 -0.59 -7.09 -8.83
CA TYR A 72 0.17 -6.89 -10.07
C TYR A 72 1.01 -5.59 -10.03
N PHE A 73 0.49 -4.52 -9.42
CA PHE A 73 1.23 -3.27 -9.21
C PHE A 73 2.30 -3.33 -8.10
N GLY A 74 2.38 -4.43 -7.36
CA GLY A 74 3.40 -4.67 -6.33
C GLY A 74 2.90 -4.66 -4.90
N ALA A 75 1.58 -4.64 -4.65
CA ALA A 75 1.05 -4.85 -3.30
C ALA A 75 1.30 -6.28 -2.84
N GLU A 76 1.94 -6.45 -1.69
CA GLU A 76 2.14 -7.78 -1.09
C GLU A 76 0.88 -8.27 -0.38
N MET A 77 0.05 -7.34 0.07
CA MET A 77 -1.19 -7.59 0.81
C MET A 77 -2.24 -6.55 0.44
N VAL A 78 -3.49 -6.99 0.29
CA VAL A 78 -4.61 -6.13 -0.11
C VAL A 78 -5.87 -6.56 0.64
N GLY A 79 -6.54 -5.59 1.25
CA GLY A 79 -7.79 -5.81 1.97
C GLY A 79 -8.80 -4.71 1.67
N ILE A 80 -10.09 -5.03 1.77
CA ILE A 80 -11.20 -4.12 1.50
C ILE A 80 -12.07 -3.99 2.75
N VAL A 81 -12.37 -2.77 3.16
CA VAL A 81 -13.22 -2.47 4.33
C VAL A 81 -14.46 -1.72 3.87
N ARG A 82 -15.61 -2.08 4.44
CA ARG A 82 -16.82 -1.26 4.34
C ARG A 82 -16.73 -0.10 5.33
N LEU A 83 -16.87 1.12 4.83
CA LEU A 83 -16.85 2.32 5.66
C LEU A 83 -18.25 2.61 6.19
N ASN A 84 -18.33 3.02 7.46
CA ASN A 84 -19.56 3.57 8.02
C ASN A 84 -19.70 5.04 7.56
N SER A 85 -20.86 5.37 7.01
CA SER A 85 -21.16 6.63 6.34
C SER A 85 -21.05 7.86 7.27
N SER A 86 -19.87 8.44 7.43
CA SER A 86 -19.69 9.86 7.75
C SER A 86 -18.22 10.28 7.61
N ASN A 87 -17.80 10.71 6.42
CA ASN A 87 -16.65 11.61 6.35
C ASN A 87 -17.12 13.02 6.70
N THR A 88 -16.29 13.78 7.41
CA THR A 88 -16.53 15.18 7.80
C THR A 88 -16.72 16.14 6.61
N ASN A 89 -16.40 15.69 5.39
CA ASN A 89 -16.41 16.51 4.18
C ASN A 89 -17.63 16.26 3.27
N GLY A 90 -18.62 15.47 3.71
CA GLY A 90 -19.87 15.23 2.98
C GLY A 90 -19.80 14.17 1.87
N ASP A 91 -18.61 13.82 1.37
CA ASP A 91 -18.43 12.71 0.43
C ASP A 91 -18.46 11.35 1.13
N VAL A 92 -19.55 10.62 0.89
CA VAL A 92 -19.75 9.26 1.41
C VAL A 92 -19.13 8.26 0.45
N TYR A 93 -17.95 7.75 0.82
CA TYR A 93 -17.34 6.59 0.18
C TYR A 93 -17.71 5.33 0.96
N PRO A 94 -18.39 4.34 0.35
CA PRO A 94 -18.80 3.11 1.03
C PRO A 94 -17.66 2.12 1.29
N PHE A 95 -16.53 2.24 0.57
CA PHE A 95 -15.42 1.30 0.69
C PHE A 95 -14.06 1.99 0.81
N ALA A 96 -13.16 1.32 1.53
CA ALA A 96 -11.73 1.59 1.52
C ALA A 96 -10.96 0.37 1.03
N ILE A 97 -10.02 0.56 0.12
CA ILE A 97 -9.04 -0.46 -0.29
C ILE A 97 -7.71 -0.11 0.38
N ILE A 98 -7.17 -1.09 1.09
CA ILE A 98 -5.92 -0.98 1.84
C ILE A 98 -4.89 -1.86 1.17
N CYS A 99 -3.78 -1.27 0.74
CA CYS A 99 -2.63 -1.99 0.20
C CYS A 99 -1.46 -1.88 1.18
N ALA A 100 -0.74 -2.97 1.39
CA ALA A 100 0.51 -2.96 2.12
C ALA A 100 1.64 -3.57 1.28
N VAL A 101 2.81 -2.96 1.38
CA VAL A 101 4.04 -3.41 0.73
C VAL A 101 5.04 -3.81 1.80
N ARG A 102 5.92 -4.76 1.48
CA ARG A 102 7.03 -5.12 2.36
C ARG A 102 8.00 -3.93 2.51
N ALA A 103 8.48 -3.72 3.73
CA ALA A 103 9.43 -2.68 4.09
C ALA A 103 10.60 -3.28 4.87
N ASP A 104 11.68 -3.64 4.16
CA ASP A 104 12.90 -4.17 4.79
C ASP A 104 13.60 -3.12 5.68
N TYR A 105 13.47 -1.85 5.30
CA TYR A 105 13.83 -0.70 6.12
C TYR A 105 12.56 0.05 6.50
N ASP A 106 12.45 0.40 7.79
CA ASP A 106 11.33 1.22 8.28
C ASP A 106 11.49 2.66 7.76
N PRO A 107 10.59 3.17 6.89
CA PRO A 107 10.74 4.50 6.30
C PRO A 107 10.73 5.65 7.32
N ARG A 108 10.31 5.38 8.57
CA ARG A 108 10.36 6.37 9.68
C ARG A 108 11.74 6.47 10.32
N GLN A 109 12.58 5.47 10.13
CA GLN A 109 13.94 5.38 10.69
C GLN A 109 15.01 5.46 9.60
N ALA A 110 14.66 5.13 8.35
CA ALA A 110 15.54 5.18 7.18
C ALA A 110 15.10 6.31 6.22
N PRO A 111 15.62 7.53 6.39
CA PRO A 111 15.15 8.70 5.64
C PRO A 111 15.74 8.81 4.22
N GLY A 112 16.73 7.99 3.86
CA GLY A 112 17.32 7.97 2.53
C GLY A 112 16.43 7.32 1.48
N ILE A 113 16.82 7.46 0.20
CA ILE A 113 16.03 7.00 -0.95
C ILE A 113 15.64 5.53 -0.81
N GLY A 114 16.55 4.67 -0.37
CA GLY A 114 16.30 3.24 -0.19
C GLY A 114 15.31 2.94 0.92
N GLY A 115 15.37 3.70 2.02
CA GLY A 115 14.39 3.60 3.10
C GLY A 115 12.99 4.07 2.69
N GLN A 116 12.90 4.96 1.70
CA GLN A 116 11.63 5.46 1.16
C GLN A 116 11.05 4.61 0.02
N VAL A 117 11.74 3.56 -0.45
CA VAL A 117 11.22 2.66 -1.51
C VAL A 117 9.83 2.10 -1.19
N PRO A 118 9.53 1.61 0.04
CA PRO A 118 8.18 1.14 0.36
C PRO A 118 7.12 2.24 0.23
N VAL A 119 7.46 3.48 0.58
CA VAL A 119 6.54 4.63 0.44
C VAL A 119 6.28 4.95 -1.03
N GLN A 120 7.33 4.94 -1.86
CA GLN A 120 7.21 5.17 -3.31
C GLN A 120 6.36 4.08 -3.97
N ASN A 121 6.58 2.81 -3.63
CA ASN A 121 5.78 1.70 -4.13
C ASN A 121 4.31 1.83 -3.71
N GLY A 122 4.05 2.15 -2.43
CA GLY A 122 2.69 2.39 -1.94
C GLY A 122 1.98 3.53 -2.66
N LEU A 123 2.68 4.65 -2.89
CA LEU A 123 2.16 5.77 -3.67
C LEU A 123 1.84 5.37 -5.11
N PHE A 124 2.76 4.69 -5.80
CA PHE A 124 2.53 4.19 -7.15
C PHE A 124 1.30 3.29 -7.24
N ILE A 125 1.20 2.27 -6.38
CA ILE A 125 0.06 1.34 -6.35
C ILE A 125 -1.25 2.09 -6.13
N SER A 126 -1.31 2.94 -5.10
CA SER A 126 -2.54 3.64 -4.73
C SER A 126 -2.97 4.66 -5.79
N PHE A 127 -2.02 5.36 -6.39
CA PHE A 127 -2.25 6.29 -7.49
C PHE A 127 -2.82 5.57 -8.72
N VAL A 128 -2.13 4.55 -9.23
CA VAL A 128 -2.52 3.85 -10.46
C VAL A 128 -3.85 3.12 -10.28
N LEU A 129 -4.05 2.44 -9.15
CA LEU A 129 -5.31 1.73 -8.90
C LEU A 129 -6.48 2.70 -8.76
N SER A 130 -6.31 3.83 -8.06
CA SER A 130 -7.36 4.85 -7.98
C SER A 130 -7.69 5.44 -9.35
N ALA A 131 -6.69 5.68 -10.20
CA ALA A 131 -6.90 6.15 -11.57
C ALA A 131 -7.69 5.14 -12.39
N TRP A 132 -7.33 3.86 -12.34
CA TRP A 132 -8.07 2.82 -13.03
C TRP A 132 -9.54 2.72 -12.58
N ILE A 133 -9.82 2.86 -11.27
CA ILE A 133 -11.21 2.88 -10.78
C ILE A 133 -11.98 4.09 -11.35
N ARG A 134 -11.32 5.26 -11.46
CA ARG A 134 -11.91 6.44 -12.10
C ARG A 134 -12.18 6.23 -13.59
N GLU A 135 -11.32 5.50 -14.30
CA GLU A 135 -11.55 5.11 -15.70
C GLU A 135 -12.75 4.15 -15.87
N LEU A 136 -13.10 3.37 -14.85
CA LEU A 136 -14.35 2.59 -14.83
C LEU A 136 -15.61 3.43 -14.59
N GLY A 137 -15.47 4.73 -14.34
CA GLY A 137 -16.57 5.65 -14.02
C GLY A 137 -17.02 5.64 -12.57
N TYR A 138 -16.15 5.19 -11.64
CA TYR A 138 -16.40 5.22 -10.20
C TYR A 138 -15.48 6.22 -9.52
N ARG A 139 -15.95 6.89 -8.47
CA ARG A 139 -15.12 7.83 -7.70
C ARG A 139 -14.09 7.03 -6.91
N ALA A 140 -12.84 7.46 -6.97
CA ALA A 140 -11.78 6.92 -6.15
C ALA A 140 -10.75 8.01 -5.81
N SER A 141 -10.39 8.11 -4.54
CA SER A 141 -9.39 9.04 -4.03
C SER A 141 -8.40 8.31 -3.13
N ALA A 142 -7.10 8.55 -3.33
CA ALA A 142 -6.03 7.95 -2.56
C ALA A 142 -5.33 9.02 -1.74
N ALA A 143 -5.38 8.91 -0.42
CA ALA A 143 -4.78 9.89 0.48
C ALA A 143 -4.13 9.24 1.71
N PRO A 144 -3.17 9.92 2.38
CA PRO A 144 -2.73 9.53 3.70
C PRO A 144 -3.91 9.49 4.66
N ASP A 145 -3.89 8.54 5.59
CA ASP A 145 -4.98 8.34 6.54
C ASP A 145 -4.41 8.07 7.94
N PRO A 146 -4.79 8.87 8.97
CA PRO A 146 -4.38 8.63 10.35
C PRO A 146 -4.77 7.26 10.89
N ASP A 147 -5.84 6.67 10.36
CA ASP A 147 -6.36 5.35 10.76
C ASP A 147 -5.95 4.24 9.78
N ALA A 148 -5.01 4.47 8.85
CA ALA A 148 -4.58 3.49 7.86
C ALA A 148 -4.23 2.11 8.46
N GLU A 149 -3.48 2.10 9.57
CA GLU A 149 -3.09 0.88 10.28
C GLU A 149 -4.31 0.16 10.88
N LYS A 150 -5.27 0.90 11.43
CA LYS A 150 -6.53 0.34 11.97
C LYS A 150 -7.40 -0.22 10.87
N LEU A 151 -7.50 0.49 9.74
CA LEU A 151 -8.22 0.03 8.55
C LEU A 151 -7.58 -1.22 7.96
N ALA A 152 -6.24 -1.30 7.93
CA ALA A 152 -5.54 -2.52 7.50
C ALA A 152 -5.89 -3.72 8.39
N ALA A 153 -5.88 -3.52 9.72
CA ALA A 153 -6.29 -4.56 10.66
C ALA A 153 -7.76 -4.96 10.49
N ALA A 154 -8.66 -3.97 10.31
CA ALA A 154 -10.07 -4.21 10.03
C ALA A 154 -10.28 -4.96 8.70
N ALA A 155 -9.42 -4.74 7.71
CA ALA A 155 -9.42 -5.47 6.43
C ALA A 155 -8.83 -6.89 6.52
N GLY A 156 -8.52 -7.37 7.73
CA GLY A 156 -7.96 -8.70 7.94
C GLY A 156 -6.46 -8.84 7.59
N LEU A 157 -5.74 -7.74 7.37
CA LEU A 157 -4.32 -7.79 6.99
C LEU A 157 -3.39 -8.15 8.15
N GLY A 158 -3.86 -8.09 9.39
CA GLY A 158 -3.07 -8.37 10.57
C GLY A 158 -3.71 -7.82 11.84
N ARG A 159 -2.89 -7.60 12.87
CA ARG A 159 -3.33 -7.03 14.16
C ARG A 159 -2.46 -5.84 14.52
N LEU A 160 -2.98 -4.92 15.33
CA LEU A 160 -2.20 -3.83 15.87
C LEU A 160 -1.36 -4.30 17.06
N ASN A 161 -0.11 -3.85 17.14
CA ASN A 161 0.67 -3.95 18.37
C ASN A 161 0.31 -2.83 19.37
N ALA A 162 0.95 -2.82 20.54
CA ALA A 162 0.71 -1.82 21.59
C ALA A 162 0.96 -0.37 21.15
N ASN A 163 1.75 -0.16 20.09
CA ASN A 163 2.06 1.15 19.53
C ASN A 163 1.15 1.52 18.34
N GLY A 164 0.10 0.74 18.08
CA GLY A 164 -0.85 0.99 16.99
C GLY A 164 -0.30 0.68 15.59
N ARG A 165 0.79 -0.09 15.46
CA ARG A 165 1.32 -0.53 14.16
C ARG A 165 0.75 -1.87 13.74
N LEU A 166 0.49 -2.05 12.45
CA LEU A 166 0.15 -3.35 11.90
C LEU A 166 1.29 -4.34 12.05
N VAL A 167 0.93 -5.51 12.55
CA VAL A 167 1.74 -6.71 12.60
C VAL A 167 1.02 -7.77 11.78
N THR A 168 1.69 -8.19 10.71
CA THR A 168 1.21 -9.16 9.74
C THR A 168 1.79 -10.54 10.04
N GLU A 169 1.13 -11.60 9.60
CA GLU A 169 1.65 -12.96 9.78
C GLU A 169 2.94 -13.19 8.99
N LYS A 170 2.98 -12.74 7.74
CA LYS A 170 4.10 -13.00 6.80
C LYS A 170 5.33 -12.14 7.07
N PHE A 171 5.16 -10.87 7.44
CA PHE A 171 6.25 -9.89 7.51
C PHE A 171 6.42 -9.26 8.88
N GLY A 172 5.64 -9.68 9.89
CA GLY A 172 5.58 -8.99 11.16
C GLY A 172 5.24 -7.52 10.95
N SER A 173 6.03 -6.63 11.55
CA SER A 173 5.87 -5.18 11.39
C SER A 173 6.67 -4.58 10.23
N ASN A 174 7.30 -5.39 9.37
CA ASN A 174 8.15 -4.94 8.27
C ASN A 174 7.31 -4.68 7.01
N VAL A 175 6.28 -3.84 7.17
CA VAL A 175 5.38 -3.42 6.10
C VAL A 175 5.15 -1.93 6.15
N HIS A 176 4.87 -1.35 5.00
CA HIS A 176 4.34 -0.01 4.84
C HIS A 176 2.90 -0.11 4.32
N VAL A 177 1.95 0.45 5.07
CA VAL A 177 0.56 0.61 4.60
C VAL A 177 0.52 1.83 3.69
N ALA A 178 0.13 1.62 2.43
CA ALA A 178 0.02 2.66 1.42
C ALA A 178 -1.13 3.64 1.75
N ASN A 179 -1.23 4.72 0.96
CA ASN A 179 -2.38 5.62 1.02
C ASN A 179 -3.70 4.83 0.88
N VAL A 180 -4.69 5.19 1.70
CA VAL A 180 -6.00 4.56 1.70
C VAL A 180 -6.78 5.03 0.49
N ILE A 181 -7.25 4.08 -0.32
CA ILE A 181 -8.08 4.37 -1.49
C ILE A 181 -9.54 4.30 -1.05
N ARG A 182 -10.22 5.43 -1.01
CA ARG A 182 -11.67 5.50 -0.76
C ARG A 182 -12.41 5.48 -2.09
N THR A 183 -13.46 4.67 -2.21
CA THR A 183 -14.17 4.52 -3.48
C THR A 183 -15.65 4.19 -3.31
N ASP A 184 -16.45 4.54 -4.33
CA ASP A 184 -17.83 4.11 -4.52
C ASP A 184 -18.00 2.94 -5.51
N LEU A 185 -16.88 2.35 -5.95
CA LEU A 185 -16.89 1.08 -6.66
C LEU A 185 -17.57 0.00 -5.80
N PRO A 186 -18.60 -0.71 -6.30
CA PRO A 186 -19.25 -1.78 -5.56
C PRO A 186 -18.30 -2.95 -5.30
N LEU A 187 -18.01 -3.21 -4.02
CA LEU A 187 -17.04 -4.22 -3.60
C LEU A 187 -17.59 -5.10 -2.46
N ALA A 188 -17.10 -6.32 -2.38
CA ALA A 188 -17.20 -7.16 -1.18
C ALA A 188 -16.04 -6.82 -0.21
N ALA A 189 -16.37 -6.60 1.07
CA ALA A 189 -15.40 -6.31 2.13
C ALA A 189 -14.90 -7.61 2.79
N ASP A 190 -13.72 -7.54 3.41
CA ASP A 190 -13.00 -8.67 4.01
C ASP A 190 -13.18 -8.79 5.53
N GLY A 191 -13.62 -7.71 6.18
CA GLY A 191 -13.75 -7.57 7.63
C GLY A 191 -15.17 -7.34 8.10
#